data_AF-A0A9D2D743-F1
#
_entry.id   AF-A0A9D2D743-F1
#
_cell.length_a   1.000
_cell.length_b   1.000
_cell.length_c   1.000
_cell.angle_alpha   90.00
_cell.angle_beta   90.00
_cell.angle_gamma   90.00
#
_symmetry.space_group_name_H-M   'P 1'
#
loop_
_entity.id
_entity.type
_entity.pdbx_description
1 polymer ?
#
loop_
_entity_poly.entity_id
_entity_poly.type
_entity_poly.pdbx_seq_one_letter_code
_entity_poly.pdbx_strand_id
1 'polypeptide(L)' 'MKNKFYLKEFQFFDGEDTVVFNILSVEGSKITVAVTKCGKISVSDYELHTDKNGLYFEYGVAGKEHIHIDDFENKEDN' A
#
# COMPACT_ATOMS: atom_id res chain seq x y z
N MET A 1 18.78 15.14 -11.45
CA MET A 1 18.56 14.29 -10.26
C MET A 1 17.31 13.48 -10.55
N LYS A 2 17.45 12.22 -10.98
CA LYS A 2 16.28 11.36 -11.26
C LYS A 2 15.68 11.03 -9.90
N ASN A 3 14.50 11.57 -9.60
CA ASN A 3 13.71 11.08 -8.48
C ASN A 3 13.36 9.62 -8.80
N LYS A 4 14.18 8.69 -8.32
CA LYS A 4 13.82 7.27 -8.28
C LYS A 4 12.75 7.13 -7.20
N PHE A 5 11.54 7.56 -7.51
CA PHE A 5 10.37 7.08 -6.81
C PHE A 5 10.32 5.59 -7.11
N TYR A 6 10.89 4.76 -6.24
CA TYR A 6 10.60 3.33 -6.25
C TYR A 6 9.12 3.23 -5.88
N LEU A 7 8.26 3.32 -6.88
CA LEU A 7 6.83 3.15 -6.69
C LEU A 7 6.61 1.65 -6.48
N LYS A 8 6.80 1.24 -5.23
CA LYS A 8 6.44 -0.08 -4.75
C LYS A 8 4.93 -0.23 -4.89
N GLU A 9 4.48 -1.25 -5.59
CA GLU A 9 3.06 -1.51 -5.89
C GLU A 9 2.61 -2.83 -5.27
N PHE A 10 1.40 -2.83 -4.72
CA PHE A 10 0.68 -4.04 -4.29
C PHE A 10 -0.73 -4.03 -4.87
N GLN A 11 -1.20 -5.17 -5.37
CA GLN A 11 -2.55 -5.33 -5.90
C GLN A 11 -3.34 -6.30 -5.03
N PHE A 12 -4.53 -5.86 -4.63
CA PHE A 12 -5.44 -6.60 -3.77
C PHE A 12 -6.80 -6.73 -4.46
N PHE A 13 -7.41 -7.91 -4.42
CA PHE A 13 -8.79 -8.09 -4.90
C PHE A 13 -9.73 -8.16 -3.70
N ASP A 14 -10.59 -7.16 -3.54
CA ASP A 14 -11.46 -7.04 -2.36
C ASP A 14 -12.76 -7.85 -2.45
N GLY A 15 -12.91 -8.65 -3.52
CA GLY A 15 -14.11 -9.42 -3.84
C GLY A 15 -14.98 -8.78 -4.92
N GLU A 16 -14.86 -7.47 -5.13
CA GLU A 16 -15.59 -6.73 -6.17
C GLU A 16 -14.65 -6.12 -7.21
N ASP A 17 -13.60 -5.41 -6.75
CA ASP A 17 -12.66 -4.70 -7.62
C ASP A 17 -11.20 -5.00 -7.23
N THR A 18 -10.31 -4.81 -8.20
CA THR A 18 -8.87 -4.71 -7.91
C THR A 18 -8.55 -3.34 -7.33
N VAL A 19 -7.98 -3.34 -6.14
CA VAL A 19 -7.44 -2.17 -5.45
C VAL A 19 -5.92 -2.20 -5.60
N VAL A 20 -5.34 -1.11 -6.12
CA VAL A 20 -3.90 -0.96 -6.27
C VAL A 20 -3.38 0.03 -5.24
N PHE A 21 -2.35 -0.37 -4.51
CA PHE A 21 -1.68 0.44 -3.50
C PHE A 21 -0.28 0.81 -3.98
N ASN A 22 0.10 2.07 -3.82
CA ASN A 22 1.45 2.54 -4.04
C ASN A 22 1.97 3.28 -2.81
N ILE A 23 3.14 2.90 -2.31
CA ILE A 23 3.74 3.57 -1.15
C ILE A 23 4.31 4.92 -1.58
N LEU A 24 3.87 5.98 -0.90
CA LEU A 24 4.36 7.35 -1.13
C LEU A 24 5.37 7.77 -0.07
N SER A 25 5.10 7.47 1.21
CA SER A 25 5.97 7.79 2.35
C SER A 25 5.74 6.80 3.49
N VAL A 26 6.78 6.58 4.30
CA VAL A 26 6.72 5.83 5.56
C VAL A 26 7.39 6.71 6.62
N GLU A 27 6.64 7.12 7.64
CA GLU A 27 7.09 8.04 8.68
C GLU A 27 6.75 7.49 10.07
N GLY A 28 7.75 6.93 10.75
CA GLY A 28 7.58 6.37 12.09
C GLY A 28 6.56 5.23 12.09
N SER A 29 5.40 5.47 12.72
CA SER A 29 4.29 4.51 12.83
C SER A 29 3.16 4.78 11.84
N LYS A 30 3.39 5.57 10.80
CA LYS A 30 2.39 5.89 9.77
C LYS A 30 2.93 5.63 8.37
N ILE A 31 2.04 5.27 7.47
CA ILE A 31 2.31 5.10 6.04
C ILE A 31 1.31 5.91 5.23
N THR A 32 1.80 6.59 4.20
CA THR A 32 0.97 7.28 3.22
C THR A 32 0.98 6.47 1.92
N VAL A 33 -0.18 6.04 1.46
CA VAL A 33 -0.34 5.27 0.22
C VAL A 33 -1.31 5.95 -0.74
N ALA A 34 -1.01 5.86 -2.04
CA ALA A 34 -2.00 6.08 -3.07
C ALA A 34 -2.80 4.79 -3.26
N VAL A 35 -4.13 4.91 -3.20
CA VAL A 35 -5.09 3.83 -3.39
C VAL A 35 -5.84 4.09 -4.69
N THR A 36 -5.75 3.16 -5.62
CA THR A 36 -6.50 3.19 -6.89
C THR A 36 -7.57 2.11 -6.88
N LYS A 37 -8.84 2.52 -6.95
CA LYS A 37 -10.00 1.60 -7.03
C LYS A 37 -10.99 2.12 -8.08
N CYS A 38 -11.47 1.24 -8.96
CA CYS A 38 -12.38 1.58 -10.07
C CYS A 38 -11.93 2.80 -10.91
N GLY A 39 -10.62 2.94 -11.17
CA GLY A 39 -10.05 4.07 -11.91
C GLY A 39 -10.02 5.41 -11.16
N LYS A 40 -10.39 5.45 -9.88
CA LYS A 40 -10.25 6.62 -9.01
C LYS A 40 -9.02 6.45 -8.13
N ILE A 41 -8.23 7.52 -8.00
CA ILE A 41 -7.04 7.56 -7.14
C ILE A 41 -7.34 8.45 -5.94
N SER A 42 -7.02 7.96 -4.74
CA SER A 42 -7.09 8.70 -3.48
C SER A 42 -5.81 8.48 -2.69
N VAL A 43 -5.34 9.49 -1.98
CA VAL A 43 -4.21 9.36 -1.03
C VAL A 43 -4.78 9.16 0.36
N SER A 44 -4.23 8.21 1.11
CA SER A 44 -4.71 7.89 2.46
C SER A 44 -3.54 7.53 3.37
N ASP A 45 -3.65 7.95 4.63
CA ASP A 45 -2.71 7.62 5.69
C ASP A 45 -3.26 6.47 6.52
N TYR A 46 -2.40 5.50 6.83
CA TYR A 46 -2.71 4.36 7.69
C TYR A 46 -1.73 4.28 8.85
N GLU A 47 -2.19 3.71 9.96
CA GLU A 47 -1.29 3.31 11.04
C GLU A 47 -0.55 2.03 10.64
N LEU A 48 0.74 1.98 11.00
CA LEU A 48 1.56 0.79 10.83
C LEU A 48 1.57 -0.04 12.09
N HIS A 49 1.30 -1.32 11.91
CA HIS A 49 1.33 -2.34 12.93
C HIS A 49 2.46 -3.33 12.63
N THR A 50 2.81 -4.14 13.62
CA THR A 50 3.82 -5.20 13.47
C THR A 50 3.25 -6.51 13.97
N ASP A 51 3.33 -7.54 13.12
CA ASP A 51 3.03 -8.91 13.49
C ASP A 51 4.24 -9.82 13.23
N LYS A 52 4.02 -11.14 13.25
CA LYS A 52 5.05 -12.16 12.99
C LYS A 52 5.60 -12.14 11.55
N ASN A 53 4.90 -11.53 10.60
CA ASN A 53 5.26 -11.47 9.19
C ASN A 53 5.90 -10.12 8.80
N GLY A 54 5.84 -9.11 9.68
CA GLY A 54 6.54 -7.84 9.49
C GLY A 54 5.65 -6.64 9.73
N LEU A 55 5.99 -5.52 9.08
CA LEU A 55 5.18 -4.30 9.11
C LEU A 55 4.00 -4.42 8.16
N TYR A 56 2.82 -4.05 8.64
CA TYR A 56 1.59 -4.06 7.84
C TYR A 56 0.69 -2.87 8.20
N PHE A 57 -0.25 -2.57 7.31
CA PHE A 57 -1.39 -1.71 7.62
C PHE A 57 -2.70 -2.44 7.34
N GLU A 58 -3.76 -1.99 8.00
CA GLU A 58 -5.09 -2.58 7.87
C GLU A 58 -5.91 -1.89 6.77
N TYR A 59 -6.58 -2.70 5.94
CA TYR A 59 -7.49 -2.22 4.90
C TYR A 59 -8.83 -2.97 4.95
N GLY A 60 -9.88 -2.36 4.37
CA GLY A 60 -11.21 -2.96 4.27
C GLY A 60 -12.03 -2.87 5.55
N VAL A 61 -13.12 -3.66 5.60
CA VAL A 61 -14.10 -3.58 6.70
C VAL A 61 -13.51 -4.13 8.00
N ALA A 62 -13.42 -3.27 9.01
CA ALA A 62 -12.95 -3.61 10.36
C ALA A 62 -11.53 -4.20 10.41
N GLY A 63 -10.64 -3.77 9.51
CA GLY A 63 -9.22 -4.12 9.53
C GLY A 63 -8.90 -5.59 9.28
N LYS A 64 -9.80 -6.31 8.60
CA LYS A 64 -9.61 -7.75 8.33
C LYS A 64 -8.44 -8.05 7.41
N GLU A 65 -8.09 -7.11 6.54
CA GLU A 65 -7.04 -7.32 5.54
C GLU A 65 -5.75 -6.68 6.04
N HIS A 66 -4.74 -7.51 6.26
CA HIS A 66 -3.40 -7.07 6.61
C HIS A 66 -2.57 -6.97 5.33
N ILE A 67 -2.17 -5.76 4.96
CA ILE A 67 -1.33 -5.53 3.79
C ILE A 67 0.10 -5.30 4.28
N HIS A 68 0.97 -6.29 4.06
CA HIS A 68 2.36 -6.24 4.47
C HIS A 68 3.19 -5.37 3.52
N ILE A 69 4.04 -4.50 4.07
CA ILE A 69 4.88 -3.57 3.28
C ILE A 69 5.84 -4.35 2.35
N ASP A 70 6.31 -5.50 2.81
CA ASP A 70 7.27 -6.33 2.05
C ASP A 70 6.63 -7.04 0.85
N ASP A 71 5.30 -7.13 0.78
CA ASP A 71 4.58 -7.70 -0.37
C ASP A 71 4.53 -6.73 -1.56
N PHE A 72 4.93 -5.47 -1.38
CA PHE A 72 4.96 -4.52 -2.48
C PHE A 72 6.15 -4.77 -3.40
N GLU A 73 5.86 -4.98 -4.67
CA GLU A 73 6.85 -5.20 -5.72
C GLU A 73 7.39 -3.87 -6.25
N ASN A 74 8.69 -3.78 -6.51
CA ASN A 74 9.26 -2.62 -7.19
C ASN A 74 8.80 -2.62 -8.64
N LYS A 75 8.08 -1.59 -9.08
CA LYS A 75 7.98 -1.31 -10.51
C LYS A 75 9.26 -0.63 -10.97
N GLU A 76 10.19 -1.42 -11.50
CA GLU A 76 11.20 -0.86 -12.39
C GLU A 76 10.51 -0.54 -13.73
N ASP A 77 10.39 0.76 -14.05
CA ASP A 77 10.08 1.20 -15.40
C ASP A 77 11.16 0.64 -16.35
N ASN A 78 10.80 -0.33 -17.19
CA ASN A 78 11.67 -0.88 -18.23
C ASN A 78 11.55 -0.04 -19.50
#